data_AF-A0ABC8D7T0-F1
#
_entry.id   AF-A0ABC8D7T0-F1
#
_cell.length_a   1.000
_cell.length_b   1.000
_cell.length_c   1.000
_cell.angle_alpha   90.00
_cell.angle_beta   90.00
_cell.angle_gamma   90.00
#
_symmetry.space_group_name_H-M   'P 1'
#
loop_
_entity.id
_entity.type
_entity.pdbx_description
1 polymer ?
#
loop_
_entity_poly.entity_id
_entity_poly.type
_entity_poly.pdbx_seq_one_letter_code
_entity_poly.pdbx_strand_id
1 'polypeptide(L)'
;MINVDQIKEIKEFLDRGKSQDDIPCSYLTDAFNKVTRKESINFETFCPNYNYPDYNAVIGWDGQSYYYGYKEGFFQAAHMSIKPAKYYSDSLVYPIIFNYRHYLELVLKENILRFQIFFRLPITYKNTHNLIWLLDKLESILVPNNLGFLISPTQKKVIQDFHKIDSQNDAFRFVFNTEGSLSHTYDHKQISLWNLHFTMNEIYNDFTNIDYLFVPNAVFHDEYLTPQHQSFIVAISAYFTVSRNSKSINSFNKLKSILLNFEHRLSQSVNYKFVDSGIIQISANRYEATLCELGLTIIIYLNNDQNIEHIKIK
;
A
#
# COMPACT_ATOMS: atom_id res chain seq x y z
N MET A 1 42.94 -2.43 -16.19
CA MET A 1 43.00 -2.83 -14.76
C MET A 1 43.42 -1.63 -13.94
N ILE A 2 42.79 -1.41 -12.79
CA ILE A 2 43.19 -0.34 -11.85
C ILE A 2 44.53 -0.74 -11.22
N ASN A 3 45.51 0.16 -11.20
CA ASN A 3 46.84 -0.11 -10.65
C ASN A 3 46.94 0.24 -9.15
N VAL A 4 48.06 -0.11 -8.51
CA VAL A 4 48.28 0.08 -7.05
C VAL A 4 48.22 1.56 -6.65
N ASP A 5 48.78 2.45 -7.47
CA ASP A 5 48.77 3.89 -7.20
C ASP A 5 47.37 4.48 -7.29
N GLN A 6 46.57 4.06 -8.26
CA GLN A 6 45.15 4.42 -8.40
C GLN A 6 44.32 3.89 -7.22
N ILE A 7 44.60 2.66 -6.74
CA ILE A 7 43.95 2.14 -5.53
C ILE A 7 44.30 2.99 -4.31
N LYS A 8 45.57 3.43 -4.20
CA LYS A 8 46.02 4.31 -3.11
C LYS A 8 45.33 5.67 -3.17
N GLU A 9 45.26 6.28 -4.35
CA GLU A 9 44.56 7.55 -4.57
C GLU A 9 43.06 7.45 -4.21
N ILE A 10 42.40 6.34 -4.60
CA ILE A 10 41.01 6.07 -4.23
C ILE A 10 40.86 5.98 -2.70
N LYS A 11 41.75 5.27 -2.01
CA LYS A 11 41.70 5.15 -0.54
C LYS A 11 41.89 6.51 0.13
N GLU A 12 42.91 7.26 -0.28
CA GLU A 12 43.16 8.61 0.24
C GLU A 12 41.96 9.53 0.00
N PHE A 13 41.32 9.45 -1.18
CA PHE A 13 40.12 10.22 -1.48
C PHE A 13 38.93 9.85 -0.58
N LEU A 14 38.66 8.55 -0.39
CA LEU A 14 37.57 8.07 0.47
C LEU A 14 37.79 8.40 1.95
N ASP A 15 39.05 8.40 2.41
CA ASP A 15 39.39 8.70 3.80
C ASP A 15 39.27 10.21 4.12
N ARG A 16 39.41 11.11 3.14
CA ARG A 16 39.18 12.57 3.32
C ARG A 16 37.76 12.89 3.82
N GLY A 17 36.76 12.09 3.45
CA GLY A 17 35.36 12.30 3.84
C GLY A 17 35.01 11.80 5.24
N LYS A 18 35.78 10.83 5.78
CA LYS A 18 35.51 10.21 7.09
C LYS A 18 35.84 11.15 8.27
N SER A 19 36.65 12.17 8.04
CA SER A 19 37.02 13.15 9.07
C SER A 19 35.91 14.17 9.38
N GLN A 20 34.87 14.27 8.55
CA GLN A 20 33.75 15.16 8.85
C GLN A 20 32.89 14.56 9.96
N ASP A 21 32.72 15.29 11.06
CA ASP A 21 31.84 14.89 12.18
C ASP A 21 30.36 15.09 11.86
N ASP A 22 30.04 15.84 10.80
CA ASP A 22 28.68 16.22 10.43
C ASP A 22 28.44 16.08 8.91
N ILE A 23 27.19 15.76 8.54
CA ILE A 23 26.66 15.84 7.18
C ILE A 23 25.92 17.18 7.06
N PRO A 24 26.40 18.14 6.25
CA PRO A 24 25.77 19.45 6.17
C PRO A 24 24.37 19.37 5.54
N CYS A 25 23.34 19.51 6.37
CA CYS A 25 21.95 19.60 5.96
C CYS A 25 21.33 20.87 6.54
N SER A 26 21.08 21.86 5.68
CA SER A 26 20.73 23.24 6.09
C SER A 26 19.38 23.38 6.81
N TYR A 27 18.52 22.37 6.72
CA TYR A 27 17.15 22.38 7.26
C TYR A 27 16.99 21.46 8.48
N LEU A 28 18.04 20.77 8.90
CA LEU A 28 18.06 19.99 10.13
C LEU A 28 18.87 20.75 11.20
N THR A 29 18.53 20.54 12.47
CA THR A 29 19.34 21.05 13.58
C THR A 29 20.69 20.33 13.61
N ASP A 30 21.74 20.99 14.10
CA ASP A 30 23.11 20.45 14.18
C ASP A 30 23.20 19.05 14.81
N ALA A 31 22.32 18.72 15.76
CA ALA A 31 22.27 17.40 16.38
C ALA A 31 21.98 16.25 15.39
N PHE A 32 21.15 16.49 14.36
CA PHE A 32 20.81 15.49 13.34
C PHE A 32 21.82 15.39 12.21
N ASN A 33 22.74 16.36 12.11
CA ASN A 33 23.81 16.34 11.14
C ASN A 33 24.98 15.42 11.58
N LYS A 34 25.05 15.06 12.86
CA LYS A 34 26.18 14.31 13.45
C LYS A 34 26.31 12.88 12.94
N VAL A 35 27.54 12.52 12.58
CA VAL A 35 27.98 11.15 12.31
C VAL A 35 28.40 10.49 13.61
N THR A 36 27.53 9.65 14.18
CA THR A 36 27.72 9.09 15.54
C THR A 36 28.42 7.73 15.59
N ARG A 37 28.49 6.99 14.46
CA ARG A 37 29.01 5.61 14.41
C ARG A 37 30.22 5.51 13.47
N LYS A 38 31.32 6.17 13.84
CA LYS A 38 32.55 6.22 13.01
C LYS A 38 33.44 4.98 13.13
N GLU A 39 33.54 4.41 14.33
CA GLU A 39 34.57 3.40 14.64
C GLU A 39 34.00 2.06 15.14
N SER A 40 32.71 2.01 15.50
CA SER A 40 32.08 0.78 15.97
C SER A 40 31.24 0.14 14.87
N ILE A 41 31.51 -1.12 14.60
CA ILE A 41 30.66 -2.00 13.77
C ILE A 41 29.66 -2.81 14.61
N ASN A 42 29.81 -2.80 15.94
CA ASN A 42 28.97 -3.55 16.86
C ASN A 42 27.75 -2.71 17.25
N PHE A 43 26.83 -2.55 16.30
CA PHE A 43 25.54 -1.90 16.54
C PHE A 43 24.44 -2.60 15.74
N GLU A 44 23.20 -2.40 16.17
CA GLU A 44 22.03 -2.75 15.38
C GLU A 44 21.45 -1.48 14.71
N THR A 45 21.06 -1.60 13.44
CA THR A 45 20.48 -0.48 12.68
C THR A 45 19.03 -0.22 13.10
N PHE A 46 18.26 -1.28 13.32
CA PHE A 46 16.84 -1.23 13.65
C PHE A 46 16.61 -1.56 15.13
N CYS A 47 17.13 -0.72 16.02
CA CYS A 47 16.99 -0.88 17.46
C CYS A 47 16.34 0.35 18.11
N PRO A 48 15.61 0.19 19.23
CA PRO A 48 15.09 1.33 19.98
C PRO A 48 16.22 2.15 20.61
N ASN A 49 16.00 3.45 20.72
CA ASN A 49 16.82 4.34 21.52
C ASN A 49 16.03 4.79 22.75
N TYR A 50 16.41 4.30 23.93
CA TYR A 50 15.71 4.62 25.19
C TYR A 50 16.05 6.01 25.75
N ASN A 51 17.10 6.66 25.24
CA ASN A 51 17.41 8.05 25.59
C ASN A 51 16.58 9.05 24.77
N TYR A 52 16.06 8.62 23.62
CA TYR A 52 15.24 9.43 22.72
C TYR A 52 13.99 8.65 22.29
N PRO A 53 13.12 8.27 23.24
CA PRO A 53 12.01 7.37 22.97
C PRO A 53 11.00 7.92 21.96
N ASP A 54 10.90 9.25 21.83
CA ASP A 54 9.99 9.93 20.89
C ASP A 54 10.32 9.67 19.41
N TYR A 55 11.54 9.20 19.11
CA TYR A 55 11.97 8.80 17.77
C TYR A 55 11.88 7.28 17.53
N ASN A 56 11.43 6.50 18.52
CA ASN A 56 11.16 5.09 18.32
C ASN A 56 9.83 4.91 17.59
N ALA A 57 9.84 4.11 16.53
CA ALA A 57 8.65 3.71 15.79
C ALA A 57 8.48 2.19 15.88
N VAL A 58 7.23 1.74 15.82
CA VAL A 58 6.90 0.31 15.72
C VAL A 58 6.61 -0.03 14.27
N ILE A 59 7.13 -1.15 13.77
CA ILE A 59 6.75 -1.71 12.47
C ILE A 59 5.92 -2.97 12.75
N GLY A 60 4.75 -3.08 12.12
CA GLY A 60 3.87 -4.24 12.28
C GLY A 60 3.14 -4.29 13.62
N TRP A 61 2.69 -3.14 14.16
CA TRP A 61 1.87 -3.15 15.39
C TRP A 61 0.48 -3.74 15.13
N ASP A 62 -0.13 -4.31 16.17
CA ASP A 62 -1.47 -4.89 16.08
C ASP A 62 -2.50 -3.82 15.68
N GLY A 63 -3.30 -4.14 14.67
CA GLY A 63 -4.30 -3.22 14.15
C GLY A 63 -3.80 -2.29 13.04
N GLN A 64 -2.61 -2.55 12.47
CA GLN A 64 -2.24 -1.98 11.16
C GLN A 64 -3.23 -2.45 10.08
N SER A 65 -4.24 -1.63 9.80
CA SER A 65 -4.99 -1.67 8.55
C SER A 65 -4.45 -0.62 7.58
N TYR A 66 -5.05 -0.54 6.40
CA TYR A 66 -4.89 0.61 5.51
C TYR A 66 -5.19 1.97 6.19
N TYR A 67 -5.78 2.00 7.40
CA TYR A 67 -6.33 3.19 8.03
C TYR A 67 -5.30 4.25 8.46
N TYR A 68 -4.06 3.88 8.79
CA TYR A 68 -3.11 4.87 9.31
C TYR A 68 -1.70 4.71 8.76
N GLY A 69 -0.94 3.69 9.16
CA GLY A 69 0.51 3.66 8.91
C GLY A 69 0.94 3.85 7.45
N TYR A 70 0.32 3.12 6.51
CA TYR A 70 0.74 3.16 5.11
C TYR A 70 0.27 4.44 4.40
N LYS A 71 -1.04 4.64 4.22
CA LYS A 71 -1.54 5.80 3.45
C LYS A 71 -1.17 7.13 4.10
N GLU A 72 -1.29 7.24 5.42
CA GLU A 72 -0.97 8.47 6.15
C GLU A 72 0.53 8.76 6.08
N GLY A 73 1.38 7.73 6.22
CA GLY A 73 2.82 7.87 6.13
C GLY A 73 3.26 8.48 4.80
N PHE A 74 2.70 8.01 3.69
CA PHE A 74 2.98 8.58 2.36
C PHE A 74 2.49 10.03 2.25
N PHE A 75 1.27 10.32 2.69
CA PHE A 75 0.74 11.68 2.65
C PHE A 75 1.58 12.65 3.50
N GLN A 76 1.85 12.31 4.76
CA GLN A 76 2.62 13.12 5.69
C GLN A 76 4.05 13.34 5.21
N ALA A 77 4.72 12.31 4.66
CA ALA A 77 6.06 12.46 4.12
C ALA A 77 6.11 13.47 2.96
N ALA A 78 5.12 13.45 2.06
CA ALA A 78 4.98 14.46 1.01
C ALA A 78 4.70 15.85 1.61
N HIS A 79 3.72 15.96 2.52
CA HIS A 79 3.31 17.21 3.15
C HIS A 79 4.42 17.91 3.91
N MET A 80 5.16 17.17 4.74
CA MET A 80 6.27 17.70 5.52
C MET A 80 7.43 18.18 4.61
N SER A 81 7.55 17.60 3.42
CA SER A 81 8.60 17.96 2.44
C SER A 81 8.32 19.26 1.68
N ILE A 82 7.10 19.82 1.76
CA ILE A 82 6.73 21.06 1.05
C ILE A 82 7.54 22.26 1.55
N LYS A 83 7.77 22.38 2.86
CA LYS A 83 8.53 23.49 3.44
C LYS A 83 9.99 23.52 2.93
N PRO A 84 10.78 22.43 3.01
CA PRO A 84 12.13 22.42 2.46
C PRO A 84 12.16 22.49 0.92
N ALA A 85 11.08 22.11 0.22
CA ALA A 85 11.01 22.21 -1.25
C ALA A 85 11.13 23.64 -1.78
N LYS A 86 10.93 24.68 -0.95
CA LYS A 86 11.28 26.07 -1.29
C LYS A 86 12.74 26.23 -1.72
N TYR A 87 13.64 25.42 -1.18
CA TYR A 87 15.08 25.49 -1.43
C TYR A 87 15.59 24.32 -2.28
N TYR A 88 14.84 23.21 -2.33
CA TYR A 88 15.25 21.95 -2.96
C TYR A 88 14.19 21.39 -3.90
N SER A 89 13.42 22.25 -4.58
CA SER A 89 12.28 21.87 -5.43
C SER A 89 12.65 20.79 -6.44
N ASP A 90 13.79 20.94 -7.11
CA ASP A 90 14.18 20.08 -8.22
C ASP A 90 14.57 18.67 -7.77
N SER A 91 14.96 18.52 -6.50
CA SER A 91 15.25 17.20 -5.91
C SER A 91 14.05 16.63 -5.16
N LEU A 92 13.26 17.46 -4.48
CA LEU A 92 12.12 17.02 -3.68
C LEU A 92 10.84 16.80 -4.49
N VAL A 93 10.75 17.32 -5.72
CA VAL A 93 9.62 17.04 -6.63
C VAL A 93 9.39 15.55 -6.84
N TYR A 94 10.47 14.77 -6.97
CA TYR A 94 10.41 13.32 -7.16
C TYR A 94 9.74 12.59 -5.98
N PRO A 95 10.29 12.65 -4.74
CA PRO A 95 9.65 11.99 -3.61
C PRO A 95 8.28 12.58 -3.25
N ILE A 96 8.05 13.89 -3.42
CA ILE A 96 6.73 14.50 -3.12
C ILE A 96 5.64 13.92 -4.03
N ILE A 97 5.87 13.91 -5.35
CA ILE A 97 4.90 13.39 -6.31
C ILE A 97 4.71 11.89 -6.11
N PHE A 98 5.80 11.13 -5.95
CA PHE A 98 5.74 9.70 -5.67
C PHE A 98 4.88 9.38 -4.44
N ASN A 99 5.10 10.09 -3.34
CA ASN A 99 4.40 9.89 -2.08
C ASN A 99 2.90 10.25 -2.19
N TYR A 100 2.55 11.39 -2.80
CA TYR A 100 1.13 11.73 -3.04
C TYR A 100 0.43 10.72 -3.94
N ARG A 101 1.10 10.29 -5.01
CA ARG A 101 0.59 9.27 -5.93
C ARG A 101 0.34 7.95 -5.20
N HIS A 102 1.23 7.55 -4.29
CA HIS A 102 1.06 6.33 -3.50
C HIS A 102 -0.06 6.45 -2.45
N TYR A 103 -0.23 7.62 -1.83
CA TYR A 103 -1.39 7.91 -0.99
C TYR A 103 -2.70 7.66 -1.75
N LEU A 104 -2.85 8.22 -2.96
CA LEU A 104 -4.05 8.04 -3.79
C LEU A 104 -4.30 6.56 -4.13
N GLU A 105 -3.25 5.80 -4.49
CA GLU A 105 -3.39 4.36 -4.76
C GLU A 105 -3.94 3.61 -3.54
N LEU A 106 -3.35 3.84 -2.36
CA LEU A 106 -3.73 3.14 -1.14
C LEU A 106 -5.16 3.47 -0.72
N VAL A 107 -5.54 4.75 -0.78
CA VAL A 107 -6.91 5.19 -0.46
C VAL A 107 -7.94 4.57 -1.39
N LEU A 108 -7.66 4.50 -2.70
CA LEU A 108 -8.57 3.86 -3.65
C LEU A 108 -8.69 2.35 -3.40
N LYS A 109 -7.57 1.65 -3.19
CA LYS A 109 -7.57 0.22 -2.86
C LYS A 109 -8.35 -0.08 -1.58
N GLU A 110 -8.15 0.75 -0.56
CA GLU A 110 -8.88 0.63 0.70
C GLU A 110 -10.38 0.82 0.50
N ASN A 111 -10.80 1.91 -0.15
CA ASN A 111 -12.21 2.18 -0.36
C ASN A 111 -12.89 1.09 -1.19
N ILE A 112 -12.24 0.58 -2.24
CA ILE A 112 -12.75 -0.58 -3.00
C ILE A 112 -13.00 -1.75 -2.07
N LEU A 113 -12.01 -2.12 -1.25
CA LEU A 113 -12.14 -3.26 -0.33
C LEU A 113 -13.27 -3.02 0.69
N ARG A 114 -13.32 -1.85 1.32
CA ARG A 114 -14.34 -1.53 2.33
C ARG A 114 -15.75 -1.59 1.77
N PHE A 115 -15.99 -0.98 0.61
CA PHE A 115 -17.30 -1.05 -0.03
C PHE A 115 -17.64 -2.45 -0.55
N GLN A 116 -16.65 -3.22 -1.04
CA GLN A 116 -16.88 -4.61 -1.41
C GLN A 116 -17.29 -5.46 -0.21
N ILE A 117 -16.63 -5.26 0.94
CA ILE A 117 -17.00 -5.90 2.21
C ILE A 117 -18.41 -5.48 2.60
N PHE A 118 -18.66 -4.18 2.76
CA PHE A 118 -19.93 -3.62 3.22
C PHE A 118 -21.13 -4.10 2.36
N PHE A 119 -21.03 -4.03 1.04
CA PHE A 119 -22.09 -4.46 0.12
C PHE A 119 -22.09 -5.97 -0.18
N ARG A 120 -21.25 -6.77 0.49
CA ARG A 120 -21.09 -8.22 0.26
C ARG A 120 -20.86 -8.56 -1.23
N LEU A 121 -20.08 -7.73 -1.91
CA LEU A 121 -19.74 -7.89 -3.31
C LEU A 121 -18.56 -8.86 -3.49
N PRO A 122 -18.35 -9.38 -4.72
CA PRO A 122 -17.14 -10.11 -5.06
C PRO A 122 -15.87 -9.33 -4.69
N ILE A 123 -15.04 -9.91 -3.83
CA ILE A 123 -13.75 -9.33 -3.43
C ILE A 123 -12.80 -9.41 -4.62
N THR A 124 -12.30 -8.26 -5.05
CA THR A 124 -11.36 -8.18 -6.17
C THR A 124 -9.98 -7.83 -5.63
N TYR A 125 -9.13 -8.83 -5.44
CA TYR A 125 -7.70 -8.58 -5.21
C TYR A 125 -6.96 -8.50 -6.54
N LYS A 126 -6.42 -7.32 -6.86
CA LYS A 126 -5.55 -7.11 -8.01
C LYS A 126 -4.33 -6.30 -7.59
N ASN A 127 -3.15 -6.88 -7.75
CA ASN A 127 -1.90 -6.15 -7.57
C ASN A 127 -1.65 -5.24 -8.79
N THR A 128 -2.22 -4.04 -8.75
CA THR A 128 -2.08 -3.04 -9.82
C THR A 128 -1.76 -1.67 -9.25
N HIS A 129 -1.02 -0.88 -10.04
CA HIS A 129 -0.71 0.52 -9.81
C HIS A 129 -1.51 1.45 -10.73
N ASN A 130 -2.44 0.90 -11.52
CA ASN A 130 -3.22 1.71 -12.44
C ASN A 130 -4.34 2.46 -11.69
N LEU A 131 -4.11 3.75 -11.44
CA LEU A 131 -5.06 4.62 -10.73
C LEU A 131 -6.41 4.78 -11.46
N ILE A 132 -6.44 4.78 -12.79
CA ILE A 132 -7.70 4.86 -13.56
C ILE A 132 -8.53 3.60 -13.35
N TRP A 133 -7.90 2.43 -13.45
CA TRP A 133 -8.59 1.17 -13.17
C TRP A 133 -9.13 1.13 -11.74
N LEU A 134 -8.38 1.64 -10.76
CA LEU A 134 -8.83 1.72 -9.37
C LEU A 134 -10.01 2.69 -9.21
N LEU A 135 -9.95 3.87 -9.84
CA LEU A 135 -11.05 4.83 -9.83
C LEU A 135 -12.31 4.24 -10.48
N ASP A 136 -12.20 3.70 -11.69
CA ASP A 136 -13.31 3.07 -12.41
C ASP A 136 -13.91 1.92 -11.60
N LYS A 137 -13.07 1.13 -10.93
CA LYS A 137 -13.51 0.04 -10.07
C LYS A 137 -14.30 0.57 -8.87
N LEU A 138 -13.82 1.62 -8.20
CA LEU A 138 -14.54 2.24 -7.10
C LEU A 138 -15.88 2.83 -7.57
N GLU A 139 -15.89 3.56 -8.69
CA GLU A 139 -17.12 4.12 -9.26
C GLU A 139 -18.13 3.04 -9.67
N SER A 140 -17.67 1.91 -10.19
CA SER A 140 -18.53 0.76 -10.51
C SER A 140 -19.26 0.18 -9.30
N ILE A 141 -18.76 0.43 -8.08
CA ILE A 141 -19.42 0.06 -6.82
C ILE A 141 -20.32 1.20 -6.34
N LEU A 142 -19.83 2.45 -6.36
CA LEU A 142 -20.53 3.59 -5.78
C LEU A 142 -21.74 4.05 -6.58
N VAL A 143 -21.61 4.17 -7.91
CA VAL A 143 -22.66 4.73 -8.78
C VAL A 143 -23.95 3.91 -8.73
N PRO A 144 -23.94 2.56 -8.88
CA PRO A 144 -25.16 1.76 -8.77
C PRO A 144 -25.84 1.84 -7.40
N ASN A 145 -25.10 2.22 -6.36
CA ASN A 145 -25.59 2.38 -4.98
C ASN A 145 -25.98 3.83 -4.65
N ASN A 146 -26.07 4.72 -5.65
CA ASN A 146 -26.34 6.17 -5.47
C ASN A 146 -25.32 6.90 -4.58
N LEU A 147 -24.09 6.37 -4.48
CA LEU A 147 -22.98 6.94 -3.70
C LEU A 147 -21.90 7.58 -4.59
N GLY A 148 -22.15 7.76 -5.89
CA GLY A 148 -21.19 8.37 -6.81
C GLY A 148 -20.74 9.78 -6.42
N PHE A 149 -21.53 10.49 -5.61
CA PHE A 149 -21.19 11.82 -5.08
C PHE A 149 -20.03 11.79 -4.09
N LEU A 150 -19.69 10.63 -3.51
CA LEU A 150 -18.54 10.49 -2.60
C LEU A 150 -17.21 10.73 -3.31
N ILE A 151 -17.18 10.66 -4.64
CA ILE A 151 -15.99 10.98 -5.44
C ILE A 151 -16.29 12.21 -6.29
N SER A 152 -15.77 13.35 -5.84
CA SER A 152 -15.96 14.65 -6.49
C SER A 152 -15.27 14.72 -7.86
N PRO A 153 -15.75 15.58 -8.79
CA PRO A 153 -15.07 15.82 -10.06
C PRO A 153 -13.59 16.24 -9.88
N THR A 154 -13.28 16.99 -8.82
CA THR A 154 -11.92 17.39 -8.46
C THR A 154 -11.06 16.18 -8.13
N GLN A 155 -11.55 15.25 -7.29
CA GLN A 155 -10.83 14.01 -6.98
C GLN A 155 -10.53 13.19 -8.24
N LYS A 156 -11.52 13.02 -9.13
CA LYS A 156 -11.32 12.31 -10.40
C LYS A 156 -10.24 12.95 -11.24
N LYS A 157 -10.27 14.28 -11.38
CA LYS A 157 -9.28 15.03 -12.17
C LYS A 157 -7.86 14.86 -11.61
N VAL A 158 -7.69 14.99 -10.29
CA VAL A 158 -6.38 14.83 -9.65
C VAL A 158 -5.83 13.42 -9.85
N ILE A 159 -6.67 12.39 -9.64
CA ILE A 159 -6.27 10.99 -9.87
C ILE A 159 -5.84 10.77 -11.33
N GLN A 160 -6.58 11.33 -12.29
CA GLN A 160 -6.25 11.26 -13.71
C GLN A 160 -4.92 11.96 -14.04
N ASP A 161 -4.66 13.12 -13.43
CA ASP A 161 -3.40 13.84 -13.63
C ASP A 161 -2.19 13.07 -13.10
N PHE A 162 -2.31 12.50 -11.89
CA PHE A 162 -1.27 11.63 -11.34
C PHE A 162 -1.03 10.40 -12.21
N HIS A 163 -2.09 9.76 -12.70
CA HIS A 163 -1.95 8.62 -13.59
C HIS A 163 -1.25 8.97 -14.91
N LYS A 164 -1.53 10.16 -15.45
CA LYS A 164 -0.95 10.63 -16.71
C LYS A 164 0.56 10.81 -16.61
N ILE A 165 1.05 11.31 -15.48
CA ILE A 165 2.49 11.55 -15.28
C ILE A 165 3.23 10.33 -14.72
N ASP A 166 2.52 9.40 -14.06
CA ASP A 166 3.09 8.18 -13.48
C ASP A 166 2.05 7.04 -13.41
N SER A 167 1.87 6.35 -14.54
CA SER A 167 0.85 5.31 -14.65
C SER A 167 1.19 4.01 -13.90
N GLN A 168 2.48 3.76 -13.64
CA GLN A 168 3.00 2.50 -13.06
C GLN A 168 3.70 2.67 -11.71
N ASN A 169 3.66 3.87 -11.11
CA ASN A 169 4.31 4.19 -9.83
C ASN A 169 5.84 4.12 -9.88
N ASP A 170 6.47 4.39 -11.02
CA ASP A 170 7.90 4.16 -11.26
C ASP A 170 8.61 5.37 -11.87
N ALA A 171 7.88 6.26 -12.55
CA ALA A 171 8.47 7.36 -13.30
C ALA A 171 9.24 8.36 -12.43
N PHE A 172 8.77 8.60 -11.21
CA PHE A 172 9.43 9.50 -10.24
C PHE A 172 10.49 8.80 -9.37
N ARG A 173 10.77 7.52 -9.61
CA ARG A 173 11.80 6.75 -8.88
C ARG A 173 12.98 6.37 -9.75
N PHE A 174 12.73 6.14 -11.04
CA PHE A 174 13.74 5.68 -11.97
C PHE A 174 13.91 6.67 -13.11
N VAL A 175 15.15 7.03 -13.40
CA VAL A 175 15.48 7.89 -14.56
C VAL A 175 15.07 7.18 -15.87
N PHE A 176 15.26 5.87 -15.93
CA PHE A 176 14.92 5.03 -17.07
C PHE A 176 13.80 4.06 -16.70
N ASN A 177 12.84 3.87 -17.61
CA ASN A 177 11.79 2.87 -17.50
C ASN A 177 12.33 1.46 -17.78
N THR A 178 11.46 0.44 -17.68
CA THR A 178 11.83 -0.97 -17.90
C THR A 178 12.29 -1.27 -19.33
N GLU A 179 12.04 -0.37 -20.29
CA GLU A 179 12.47 -0.47 -21.68
C GLU A 179 13.78 0.30 -21.94
N GLY A 180 14.36 0.94 -20.92
CA GLY A 180 15.56 1.75 -21.02
C GLY A 180 15.35 3.16 -21.55
N SER A 181 14.10 3.57 -21.80
CA SER A 181 13.75 4.94 -22.21
C SER A 181 13.63 5.86 -20.98
N LEU A 182 13.77 7.18 -21.16
CA LEU A 182 13.57 8.13 -20.06
C LEU A 182 12.15 8.08 -19.52
N SER A 183 12.00 8.01 -18.20
CA SER A 183 10.70 8.09 -17.52
C SER A 183 10.03 9.45 -17.69
N HIS A 184 10.84 10.51 -17.76
CA HIS A 184 10.40 11.87 -18.06
C HIS A 184 11.28 12.45 -19.17
N THR A 185 10.66 12.93 -20.24
CA THR A 185 11.36 13.57 -21.36
C THR A 185 11.93 14.93 -20.94
N TYR A 186 12.92 15.44 -21.67
CA TYR A 186 13.50 16.78 -21.46
C TYR A 186 12.59 17.92 -21.94
N ASP A 187 11.27 17.77 -21.87
CA ASP A 187 10.31 18.79 -22.33
C ASP A 187 10.04 19.91 -21.31
N HIS A 188 10.87 20.01 -20.27
CA HIS A 188 10.90 21.04 -19.23
C HIS A 188 9.50 21.52 -18.79
N LYS A 189 8.73 20.63 -18.13
CA LYS A 189 7.48 21.00 -17.46
C LYS A 189 7.75 21.50 -16.05
N GLN A 190 7.39 22.75 -15.75
CA GLN A 190 7.43 23.26 -14.39
C GLN A 190 6.19 22.79 -13.61
N ILE A 191 6.41 22.26 -12.40
CA ILE A 191 5.35 21.84 -11.49
C ILE A 191 5.43 22.71 -10.23
N SER A 192 4.33 23.40 -9.89
CA SER A 192 4.24 24.14 -8.63
C SER A 192 3.91 23.18 -7.49
N LEU A 193 4.92 22.83 -6.69
CA LEU A 193 4.74 22.04 -5.46
C LEU A 193 3.85 22.76 -4.43
N TRP A 194 3.81 24.10 -4.49
CA TRP A 194 2.92 24.92 -3.68
C TRP A 194 1.45 24.68 -4.03
N ASN A 195 1.08 24.77 -5.32
CA ASN A 195 -0.30 24.52 -5.73
C ASN A 195 -0.69 23.06 -5.50
N LEU A 196 0.24 22.14 -5.79
CA LEU A 196 0.03 20.71 -5.53
C LEU A 196 -0.30 20.44 -4.06
N HIS A 197 0.39 21.10 -3.11
CA HIS A 197 0.11 20.96 -1.68
C HIS A 197 -1.34 21.33 -1.33
N PHE A 198 -1.84 22.48 -1.80
CA PHE A 198 -3.22 22.89 -1.50
C PHE A 198 -4.25 21.99 -2.15
N THR A 199 -4.02 21.57 -3.40
CA THR A 199 -4.86 20.56 -4.05
C THR A 199 -4.89 19.28 -3.22
N MET A 200 -3.74 18.81 -2.74
CA MET A 200 -3.69 17.59 -1.93
C MET A 200 -4.29 17.75 -0.54
N ASN A 201 -4.36 18.96 0.04
CA ASN A 201 -5.13 19.23 1.26
C ASN A 201 -6.62 18.95 1.05
N GLU A 202 -7.19 19.46 -0.04
CA GLU A 202 -8.61 19.24 -0.38
C GLU A 202 -8.89 17.75 -0.59
N ILE A 203 -8.05 17.08 -1.38
CA ILE A 203 -8.18 15.65 -1.68
C ILE A 203 -8.05 14.80 -0.42
N TYR A 204 -7.12 15.13 0.46
CA TYR A 204 -6.95 14.44 1.73
C TYR A 204 -8.17 14.60 2.63
N ASN A 205 -8.67 15.84 2.76
CA ASN A 205 -9.84 16.13 3.56
C ASN A 205 -11.07 15.35 3.05
N ASP A 206 -11.31 15.32 1.75
CA ASP A 206 -12.43 14.58 1.15
C ASP A 206 -12.35 13.08 1.46
N PHE A 207 -11.19 12.45 1.28
CA PHE A 207 -11.03 11.03 1.56
C PHE A 207 -11.07 10.70 3.06
N THR A 208 -10.55 11.59 3.90
CA THR A 208 -10.66 11.46 5.37
C THR A 208 -12.13 11.56 5.81
N ASN A 209 -12.94 12.40 5.16
CA ASN A 209 -14.38 12.45 5.41
C ASN A 209 -15.09 11.13 5.08
N ILE A 210 -14.64 10.42 4.04
CA ILE A 210 -15.14 9.08 3.72
C ILE A 210 -14.75 8.08 4.80
N ASP A 211 -13.54 8.17 5.39
CA ASP A 211 -13.12 7.29 6.49
C ASP A 211 -14.07 7.36 7.69
N TYR A 212 -14.58 8.55 8.01
CA TYR A 212 -15.56 8.74 9.09
C TYR A 212 -16.90 8.04 8.84
N LEU A 213 -17.20 7.61 7.61
CA LEU A 213 -18.41 6.84 7.32
C LEU A 213 -18.31 5.38 7.78
N PHE A 214 -17.11 4.89 8.05
CA PHE A 214 -16.82 3.48 8.40
C PHE A 214 -16.44 3.25 9.86
N VAL A 215 -16.35 4.31 10.68
CA VAL A 215 -16.01 4.19 12.11
C VAL A 215 -17.14 3.47 12.88
N PRO A 216 -16.88 2.93 14.09
CA PRO A 216 -17.91 2.31 14.90
C PRO A 216 -19.16 3.20 15.04
N ASN A 217 -20.33 2.61 14.79
CA ASN A 217 -21.66 3.26 14.80
C ASN A 217 -21.93 4.27 13.65
N ALA A 218 -21.06 4.37 12.64
CA ALA A 218 -21.32 5.16 11.45
C ALA A 218 -22.14 4.40 10.39
N VAL A 219 -22.56 5.10 9.33
CA VAL A 219 -23.49 4.59 8.31
C VAL A 219 -23.00 3.35 7.57
N PHE A 220 -21.69 3.23 7.35
CA PHE A 220 -21.06 2.09 6.67
C PHE A 220 -20.23 1.22 7.62
N HIS A 221 -20.51 1.29 8.93
CA HIS A 221 -19.86 0.41 9.88
C HIS A 221 -20.15 -1.06 9.56
N ASP A 222 -19.12 -1.90 9.65
CA ASP A 222 -19.21 -3.34 9.44
C ASP A 222 -18.11 -4.06 10.24
N GLU A 223 -18.47 -5.16 10.92
CA GLU A 223 -17.57 -5.93 11.79
C GLU A 223 -16.37 -6.54 11.05
N TYR A 224 -16.55 -6.82 9.75
CA TYR A 224 -15.51 -7.41 8.89
C TYR A 224 -14.51 -6.37 8.36
N LEU A 225 -14.64 -5.10 8.75
CA LEU A 225 -13.68 -4.04 8.41
C LEU A 225 -12.52 -3.92 9.40
N THR A 226 -12.47 -4.79 10.42
CA THR A 226 -11.32 -4.83 11.32
C THR A 226 -10.06 -5.29 10.58
N PRO A 227 -8.86 -4.85 11.02
CA PRO A 227 -7.60 -5.20 10.37
C PRO A 227 -7.38 -6.71 10.19
N GLN A 228 -7.78 -7.52 11.18
CA GLN A 228 -7.64 -8.98 11.16
C GLN A 228 -8.49 -9.60 10.04
N HIS A 229 -9.74 -9.17 9.90
CA HIS A 229 -10.63 -9.64 8.85
C HIS A 229 -10.14 -9.23 7.47
N GLN A 230 -9.83 -7.95 7.30
CA GLN A 230 -9.32 -7.42 6.02
C GLN A 230 -8.05 -8.16 5.58
N SER A 231 -7.10 -8.37 6.51
CA SER A 231 -5.86 -9.10 6.24
C SER A 231 -6.15 -10.53 5.76
N PHE A 232 -7.03 -11.25 6.44
CA PHE A 232 -7.43 -12.60 6.03
C PHE A 232 -8.12 -12.61 4.67
N ILE A 233 -9.12 -11.74 4.45
CA ILE A 233 -9.90 -11.63 3.20
C ILE A 233 -8.97 -11.35 2.01
N VAL A 234 -8.04 -10.41 2.17
CA VAL A 234 -7.05 -10.08 1.14
C VAL A 234 -6.11 -11.26 0.90
N ALA A 235 -5.62 -11.92 1.96
CA ALA A 235 -4.71 -13.05 1.85
C ALA A 235 -5.34 -14.24 1.11
N ILE A 236 -6.58 -14.62 1.45
CA ILE A 236 -7.27 -15.73 0.77
C ILE A 236 -7.64 -15.37 -0.68
N SER A 237 -8.04 -14.11 -0.93
CA SER A 237 -8.27 -13.63 -2.30
C SER A 237 -7.00 -13.69 -3.14
N ALA A 238 -5.86 -13.23 -2.60
CA ALA A 238 -4.56 -13.32 -3.23
C ALA A 238 -4.13 -14.77 -3.46
N TYR A 239 -4.37 -15.67 -2.50
CA TYR A 239 -4.06 -17.09 -2.63
C TYR A 239 -4.77 -17.75 -3.81
N PHE A 240 -6.02 -17.36 -4.09
CA PHE A 240 -6.77 -17.84 -5.24
C PHE A 240 -6.35 -17.21 -6.58
N THR A 241 -5.56 -16.13 -6.60
CA THR A 241 -5.01 -15.62 -7.87
C THR A 241 -3.95 -16.55 -8.48
N VAL A 242 -3.35 -17.43 -7.67
CA VAL A 242 -2.38 -18.43 -8.15
C VAL A 242 -3.10 -19.57 -8.85
N SER A 243 -2.74 -19.82 -10.11
CA SER A 243 -3.43 -20.79 -10.99
C SER A 243 -3.63 -22.18 -10.38
N ARG A 244 -2.63 -22.70 -9.65
CA ARG A 244 -2.71 -24.02 -8.99
C ARG A 244 -3.79 -24.08 -7.89
N ASN A 245 -4.16 -22.93 -7.33
CA ASN A 245 -5.11 -22.80 -6.23
C ASN A 245 -6.52 -22.43 -6.71
N SER A 246 -6.68 -22.03 -7.98
CA SER A 246 -7.97 -21.60 -8.53
C SER A 246 -8.45 -22.36 -9.74
N LYS A 247 -7.60 -23.15 -10.42
CA LYS A 247 -7.99 -23.84 -11.66
C LYS A 247 -8.36 -25.30 -11.48
N SER A 248 -9.29 -25.74 -12.34
CA SER A 248 -9.70 -27.13 -12.50
C SER A 248 -10.20 -27.77 -11.19
N ILE A 249 -11.01 -27.04 -10.43
CA ILE A 249 -11.67 -27.48 -9.19
C ILE A 249 -12.79 -28.47 -9.54
N ASN A 250 -12.40 -29.65 -10.01
CA ASN A 250 -13.28 -30.69 -10.53
C ASN A 250 -14.00 -31.53 -9.45
N SER A 251 -13.75 -31.25 -8.17
CA SER A 251 -14.39 -31.96 -7.06
C SER A 251 -14.34 -31.12 -5.78
N PHE A 252 -15.31 -31.36 -4.90
CA PHE A 252 -15.33 -30.78 -3.56
C PHE A 252 -14.05 -31.08 -2.77
N ASN A 253 -13.57 -32.33 -2.81
CA ASN A 253 -12.35 -32.74 -2.11
C ASN A 253 -11.12 -31.95 -2.57
N LYS A 254 -11.04 -31.57 -3.85
CA LYS A 254 -9.95 -30.73 -4.36
C LYS A 254 -10.01 -29.32 -3.76
N LEU A 255 -11.18 -28.66 -3.78
CA LEU A 255 -11.33 -27.33 -3.17
C LEU A 255 -11.04 -27.37 -1.68
N LYS A 256 -11.58 -28.38 -0.99
CA LYS A 256 -11.38 -28.61 0.44
C LYS A 256 -9.91 -28.75 0.78
N SER A 257 -9.16 -29.56 0.03
CA SER A 257 -7.70 -29.69 0.20
C SER A 257 -6.97 -28.35 -0.01
N ILE A 258 -7.34 -27.57 -1.04
CA ILE A 258 -6.75 -26.24 -1.29
C ILE A 258 -6.99 -25.29 -0.11
N LEU A 259 -8.20 -25.29 0.45
CA LEU A 259 -8.58 -24.47 1.61
C LEU A 259 -7.87 -24.91 2.90
N LEU A 260 -7.77 -26.22 3.16
CA LEU A 260 -7.07 -26.76 4.34
C LEU A 260 -5.56 -26.49 4.30
N ASN A 261 -4.99 -26.35 3.11
CA ASN A 261 -3.58 -25.97 2.93
C ASN A 261 -3.34 -24.46 3.03
N PHE A 262 -4.40 -23.63 3.03
CA PHE A 262 -4.25 -22.20 3.20
C PHE A 262 -3.94 -21.86 4.67
N GLU A 263 -2.93 -21.02 4.86
CA GLU A 263 -2.47 -20.55 6.15
C GLU A 263 -2.22 -19.04 6.07
N HIS A 264 -2.82 -18.27 6.98
CA HIS A 264 -2.56 -16.85 7.10
C HIS A 264 -2.04 -16.53 8.50
N ARG A 265 -0.73 -16.29 8.57
CA ARG A 265 -0.05 -15.89 9.80
C ARG A 265 0.00 -14.37 9.90
N LEU A 266 -0.72 -13.80 10.88
CA LEU A 266 -0.75 -12.35 11.12
C LEU A 266 0.39 -11.93 12.05
N SER A 267 0.73 -12.76 13.03
CA SER A 267 1.83 -12.54 13.97
C SER A 267 2.47 -13.86 14.37
N GLN A 268 3.48 -13.82 15.24
CA GLN A 268 4.06 -15.06 15.75
C GLN A 268 3.05 -15.96 16.47
N SER A 269 2.06 -15.36 17.13
CA SER A 269 1.04 -16.02 17.95
C SER A 269 -0.33 -16.16 17.27
N VAL A 270 -0.58 -15.44 16.17
CA VAL A 270 -1.88 -15.45 15.48
C VAL A 270 -1.75 -16.08 14.10
N ASN A 271 -2.43 -17.21 13.92
CA ASN A 271 -2.42 -18.00 12.70
C ASN A 271 -3.83 -18.49 12.37
N TYR A 272 -4.32 -18.15 11.19
CA TYR A 272 -5.67 -18.49 10.74
C TYR A 272 -5.63 -19.62 9.71
N LYS A 273 -6.45 -20.65 9.92
CA LYS A 273 -6.62 -21.79 9.03
C LYS A 273 -8.07 -22.22 8.98
N PHE A 274 -8.52 -22.69 7.81
CA PHE A 274 -9.81 -23.37 7.74
C PHE A 274 -9.73 -24.74 8.40
N VAL A 275 -10.85 -25.17 8.99
CA VAL A 275 -11.03 -26.52 9.52
C VAL A 275 -12.01 -27.30 8.65
N ASP A 276 -11.86 -28.61 8.65
CA ASP A 276 -12.62 -29.53 7.79
C ASP A 276 -14.15 -29.35 7.92
N SER A 277 -14.63 -29.18 9.16
CA SER A 277 -16.04 -28.98 9.51
C SER A 277 -16.60 -27.63 9.06
N GLY A 278 -15.75 -26.64 8.77
CA GLY A 278 -16.15 -25.30 8.34
C GLY A 278 -16.34 -25.17 6.82
N ILE A 279 -16.05 -26.22 6.04
CA ILE A 279 -16.06 -26.20 4.58
C ILE A 279 -17.25 -27.03 4.08
N ILE A 280 -18.16 -26.40 3.36
CA ILE A 280 -19.42 -27.00 2.93
C ILE A 280 -19.64 -26.74 1.43
N GLN A 281 -20.09 -27.76 0.70
CA GLN A 281 -20.59 -27.59 -0.66
C GLN A 281 -22.07 -27.25 -0.63
N ILE A 282 -22.45 -26.10 -1.18
CA ILE A 282 -23.85 -25.66 -1.26
C ILE A 282 -24.48 -26.10 -2.58
N SER A 283 -23.71 -26.02 -3.68
CA SER A 283 -24.08 -26.54 -4.99
C SER A 283 -22.83 -26.91 -5.80
N ALA A 284 -23.00 -27.41 -7.02
CA ALA A 284 -21.87 -27.77 -7.89
C ALA A 284 -20.84 -26.63 -8.04
N ASN A 285 -21.31 -25.38 -8.13
CA ASN A 285 -20.47 -24.21 -8.39
C ASN A 285 -20.42 -23.23 -7.20
N ARG A 286 -20.90 -23.61 -6.01
CA ARG A 286 -20.95 -22.73 -4.84
C ARG A 286 -20.57 -23.48 -3.57
N TYR A 287 -19.63 -22.89 -2.83
CA TYR A 287 -19.09 -23.44 -1.60
C TYR A 287 -19.06 -22.37 -0.51
N GLU A 288 -19.11 -22.80 0.74
CA GLU A 288 -18.93 -21.95 1.91
C GLU A 288 -17.74 -22.45 2.72
N ALA A 289 -16.93 -21.52 3.22
CA ALA A 289 -15.82 -21.81 4.10
C ALA A 289 -15.85 -20.83 5.28
N THR A 290 -15.97 -21.38 6.49
CA THR A 290 -16.05 -20.62 7.73
C THR A 290 -14.72 -20.67 8.46
N LEU A 291 -14.18 -19.50 8.80
CA LEU A 291 -13.08 -19.33 9.73
C LEU A 291 -13.66 -18.99 11.10
N CYS A 292 -13.75 -19.99 11.98
CA CYS A 292 -14.42 -19.88 13.28
C CYS A 292 -13.76 -18.84 14.20
N GLU A 293 -12.43 -18.72 14.15
CA GLU A 293 -11.63 -17.80 14.97
C GLU A 293 -11.98 -16.32 14.72
N LEU A 294 -12.43 -15.99 13.50
CA LEU A 294 -12.89 -14.65 13.15
C LEU A 294 -14.41 -14.57 13.03
N GLY A 295 -15.15 -15.67 13.15
CA GLY A 295 -16.58 -15.68 12.82
C GLY A 295 -16.87 -15.31 11.36
N LEU A 296 -15.89 -15.45 10.46
CA LEU A 296 -15.99 -15.04 9.07
C LEU A 296 -16.38 -16.21 8.18
N THR A 297 -17.46 -16.07 7.40
CA THR A 297 -17.80 -17.03 6.33
C THR A 297 -17.59 -16.41 4.97
N ILE A 298 -16.82 -17.07 4.10
CA ILE A 298 -16.71 -16.71 2.70
C ILE A 298 -17.53 -17.66 1.83
N ILE A 299 -18.12 -17.12 0.77
CA ILE A 299 -18.75 -17.87 -0.31
C ILE A 299 -17.78 -17.88 -1.49
N ILE A 300 -17.52 -19.06 -2.04
CA ILE A 300 -16.62 -19.29 -3.17
C ILE A 300 -17.47 -19.73 -4.36
N TYR A 301 -17.32 -19.02 -5.49
CA TYR A 301 -18.02 -19.31 -6.73
C TYR A 301 -17.07 -19.89 -7.78
N LEU A 302 -17.50 -20.96 -8.43
CA LEU A 302 -16.82 -21.53 -9.59
C LEU A 302 -17.52 -21.11 -10.88
N ASN A 303 -16.73 -20.83 -11.91
CA ASN A 303 -17.23 -20.64 -13.27
C ASN A 303 -17.49 -22.00 -13.95
N ASN A 304 -17.98 -21.96 -15.19
CA ASN A 304 -18.28 -23.18 -15.97
C ASN A 304 -17.05 -24.06 -16.25
N ASP A 305 -15.85 -23.47 -16.29
CA ASP A 305 -14.57 -24.18 -16.45
C ASP A 305 -14.06 -24.78 -15.13
N GLN A 306 -14.87 -24.76 -14.07
CA GLN A 306 -14.52 -25.21 -12.73
C GLN A 306 -13.33 -24.43 -12.15
N ASN A 307 -13.19 -23.16 -12.52
CA ASN A 307 -12.20 -22.26 -11.93
C ASN A 307 -12.86 -21.35 -10.89
N ILE A 308 -12.16 -21.00 -9.82
CA ILE A 308 -12.64 -20.00 -8.86
C ILE A 308 -12.78 -18.67 -9.61
N GLU A 309 -14.02 -18.20 -9.72
CA GLU A 309 -14.35 -16.94 -10.37
C GLU A 309 -14.14 -15.77 -9.40
N HIS A 310 -14.72 -15.89 -8.20
CA HIS A 310 -14.60 -14.90 -7.15
C HIS A 310 -14.96 -15.48 -5.78
N ILE A 311 -14.63 -14.71 -4.74
CA ILE A 311 -15.12 -14.92 -3.39
C ILE A 311 -15.91 -13.70 -2.93
N LYS A 312 -16.83 -13.87 -1.98
CA LYS A 312 -17.46 -12.76 -1.25
C LYS A 312 -17.73 -13.17 0.19
N ILE A 313 -17.93 -12.20 1.06
CA ILE A 313 -18.38 -12.46 2.44
C ILE A 313 -19.84 -12.88 2.40
N LYS A 314 -20.22 -13.82 3.27
CA LYS A 314 -21.59 -14.33 3.38
C LYS A 314 -22.58 -13.26 3.85
#